data_AF-A0A5D2W1N5-F1
#
_entry.id   AF-A0A5D2W1N5-F1
#
_cell.length_a   1.000
_cell.length_b   1.000
_cell.length_c   1.000
_cell.angle_alpha   90.00
_cell.angle_beta   90.00
_cell.angle_gamma   90.00
#
_symmetry.space_group_name_H-M   'P 1'
#
loop_
_entity.id
_entity.type
_entity.pdbx_description
1 polymer ?
#
loop_
_entity_poly.entity_id
_entity_poly.type
_entity_poly.pdbx_seq_one_letter_code
_entity_poly.pdbx_strand_id
1 'polypeptide(L)'
;MRKEAVWRLVILLSSQQSPLELKISCSKALWKLAQGSVLICKTLTETKGMRCLAELVAKEQDELRFNCIMIIKEITTIAESDIRFRRSAFTSSSPAAKALICELLRIIKERDDAKLRVPAIKSIGSLARSFSARKRRVIISLLIAQLGNTDQEVAMEAAIALRKFVSTDNYLRSEHSESIVKFDCVQLLMKLASEDTRAQPHVLALICYLAQHYTNSNVLINAGALTALQTTDPEVITEHPELETLVLHAVSRLQFNLTEDQVQTDSSTGIKQIITEQGKEVVDTVRRGLKLLSKGDSKTPQMVTRCIKRILGQNLHYVWTA
;
A
#
# COMPACT_ATOMS: atom_id res chain seq x y z
N MET A 1 -36.36 -21.43 12.33
CA MET A 1 -35.42 -22.18 13.19
C MET A 1 -33.99 -21.64 13.22
N ARG A 2 -33.27 -21.45 12.08
CA ARG A 2 -31.84 -21.05 12.12
C ARG A 2 -31.55 -19.67 12.75
N LYS A 3 -32.40 -18.66 12.52
CA LYS A 3 -32.23 -17.31 13.12
C LYS A 3 -32.37 -17.31 14.65
N GLU A 4 -33.36 -18.04 15.17
CA GLU A 4 -33.64 -18.17 16.59
C GLU A 4 -32.47 -18.84 17.33
N ALA A 5 -31.88 -19.89 16.73
CA ALA A 5 -30.70 -20.54 17.29
C ALA A 5 -29.50 -19.58 17.37
N VAL A 6 -29.26 -18.76 16.34
CA VAL A 6 -28.19 -17.75 16.36
C VAL A 6 -28.42 -16.68 17.42
N TRP A 7 -29.66 -16.22 17.57
CA TRP A 7 -30.00 -15.25 18.62
C TRP A 7 -29.70 -15.80 20.02
N ARG A 8 -30.10 -17.05 20.29
CA ARG A 8 -29.79 -17.73 21.56
C ARG A 8 -28.29 -17.88 21.80
N LEU A 9 -27.52 -18.26 20.78
CA LEU A 9 -26.06 -18.35 20.87
C LEU A 9 -25.43 -17.00 21.21
N VAL A 10 -25.90 -15.91 20.60
CA VAL A 10 -25.40 -14.55 20.90
C VAL A 10 -25.73 -14.15 22.34
N ILE A 11 -26.90 -14.51 22.86
CA ILE A 11 -27.27 -14.25 24.26
C ILE A 11 -26.35 -15.01 25.21
N LEU A 12 -26.12 -16.29 24.95
CA LEU A 12 -25.23 -17.12 25.77
C LEU A 12 -23.80 -16.54 25.76
N LEU A 13 -23.30 -16.12 24.60
CA LEU A 13 -22.00 -15.47 24.48
C LEU A 13 -21.91 -14.13 25.21
N SER A 14 -23.00 -13.36 25.22
CA SER A 14 -23.05 -12.03 25.86
C SER A 14 -23.29 -12.10 27.37
N SER A 15 -23.70 -13.26 27.90
CA SER A 15 -24.05 -13.43 29.31
C SER A 15 -22.79 -13.48 30.18
N GLN A 16 -22.70 -12.58 31.17
CA GLN A 16 -21.61 -12.60 32.16
C GLN A 16 -21.63 -13.84 33.04
N GLN A 17 -22.79 -14.46 33.23
CA GLN A 17 -22.97 -15.63 34.10
C GLN A 17 -22.68 -16.95 33.38
N SER A 18 -22.46 -16.92 32.05
CA SER A 18 -22.20 -18.15 31.30
C SER A 18 -20.79 -18.69 31.60
N PRO A 19 -20.66 -20.01 31.88
CA PRO A 19 -19.35 -20.64 32.06
C PRO A 19 -18.48 -20.48 30.81
N LEU A 20 -17.16 -20.36 31.00
CA LEU A 20 -16.21 -20.17 29.90
C LEU A 20 -16.31 -21.28 28.84
N GLU A 21 -16.42 -22.54 29.26
CA GLU A 21 -16.58 -23.70 28.36
C GLU A 21 -17.84 -23.60 27.48
N LEU A 22 -18.93 -23.07 28.04
CA LEU A 22 -20.16 -22.83 27.29
C LEU A 22 -19.96 -21.73 26.25
N LYS A 23 -19.26 -20.63 26.60
CA LYS A 23 -18.91 -19.56 25.65
C LYS A 23 -18.01 -20.07 24.53
N ILE A 24 -17.02 -20.90 24.84
CA ILE A 24 -16.14 -21.53 23.84
C ILE A 24 -16.97 -22.40 22.89
N SER A 25 -17.83 -23.26 23.42
CA SER A 25 -18.70 -24.13 22.61
C SER A 25 -19.67 -23.32 21.73
N CYS A 26 -20.27 -22.27 22.29
CA CYS A 26 -21.18 -21.38 21.55
C CYS A 26 -20.47 -20.60 20.45
N SER A 27 -19.28 -20.04 20.72
CA SER A 27 -18.51 -19.29 19.74
C SER A 27 -18.02 -20.18 18.60
N LYS A 28 -17.59 -21.41 18.91
CA LYS A 28 -17.20 -22.41 17.90
C LYS A 28 -18.37 -22.81 17.01
N ALA A 29 -19.53 -23.09 17.59
CA ALA A 29 -20.74 -23.39 16.84
C ALA A 29 -21.15 -22.20 15.95
N LEU A 30 -21.12 -20.99 16.50
CA LEU A 30 -21.48 -19.78 15.78
C LEU A 30 -20.52 -19.48 14.63
N TRP A 31 -19.22 -19.71 14.80
CA TRP A 31 -18.24 -19.63 13.73
C TRP A 31 -18.60 -20.57 12.57
N LYS A 32 -18.84 -21.86 12.88
CA LYS A 32 -19.20 -22.84 11.84
C LYS A 32 -20.51 -22.50 11.13
N LEU A 33 -21.48 -21.92 11.84
CA LEU A 33 -22.74 -21.47 11.25
C LEU A 33 -22.61 -20.19 10.41
N ALA A 34 -21.67 -19.30 10.74
CA ALA A 34 -21.43 -18.06 10.02
C ALA A 34 -20.66 -18.28 8.71
N GLN A 35 -19.86 -19.35 8.63
CA GLN A 35 -19.02 -19.65 7.47
C GLN A 35 -19.85 -19.72 6.17
N GLY A 36 -19.57 -18.81 5.24
CA GLY A 36 -20.27 -18.71 3.95
C GLY A 36 -21.76 -18.30 4.02
N SER A 37 -22.28 -17.95 5.20
CA SER A 37 -23.72 -17.77 5.43
C SER A 37 -24.12 -16.30 5.54
N VAL A 38 -24.59 -15.73 4.43
CA VAL A 38 -25.10 -14.34 4.39
C VAL A 38 -26.20 -14.12 5.42
N LEU A 39 -27.11 -15.08 5.59
CA LEU A 39 -28.23 -14.98 6.52
C LEU A 39 -27.77 -14.87 7.99
N ILE A 40 -26.79 -15.69 8.38
CA ILE A 40 -26.28 -15.69 9.75
C ILE A 40 -25.44 -14.44 10.00
N CYS A 41 -24.55 -14.06 9.09
CA CYS A 41 -23.79 -12.82 9.20
C CYS A 41 -24.71 -11.60 9.29
N LYS A 42 -25.78 -11.54 8.48
CA LYS A 42 -26.83 -10.51 8.57
C LYS A 42 -27.48 -10.47 9.95
N THR A 43 -27.89 -11.62 10.47
CA THR A 43 -28.48 -11.72 11.81
C THR A 43 -27.50 -11.23 12.90
N LEU A 44 -26.21 -11.53 12.78
CA LEU A 44 -25.18 -11.06 13.72
C LEU A 44 -24.97 -9.54 13.68
N THR A 45 -25.10 -8.93 12.50
CA THR A 45 -24.94 -7.48 12.32
C THR A 45 -26.18 -6.67 12.69
N GLU A 46 -27.37 -7.26 12.56
CA GLU A 46 -28.66 -6.63 12.92
C GLU A 46 -28.94 -6.70 14.42
N THR A 47 -28.25 -7.59 15.12
CA THR A 47 -28.36 -7.78 16.58
C THR A 47 -27.17 -7.13 17.30
N LYS A 48 -27.06 -7.34 18.61
CA LYS A 48 -25.88 -6.93 19.41
C LYS A 48 -24.62 -7.78 19.12
N GLY A 49 -24.66 -8.68 18.13
CA GLY A 49 -23.58 -9.62 17.82
C GLY A 49 -22.23 -8.95 17.57
N MET A 50 -22.17 -7.93 16.70
CA MET A 50 -20.90 -7.22 16.43
C MET A 50 -20.30 -6.58 17.69
N ARG A 51 -21.14 -6.01 18.55
CA ARG A 51 -20.69 -5.40 19.81
C ARG A 51 -20.18 -6.46 20.79
N CYS A 52 -20.91 -7.55 20.95
CA CYS A 52 -20.50 -8.69 21.78
C CYS A 52 -19.16 -9.26 21.31
N LEU A 53 -18.99 -9.47 20.00
CA LEU A 53 -17.74 -9.97 19.43
C LEU A 53 -16.56 -9.02 19.70
N ALA A 54 -16.74 -7.71 19.52
CA ALA A 54 -15.70 -6.73 19.83
C ALA A 54 -15.32 -6.74 21.33
N GLU A 55 -16.32 -6.79 22.22
CA GLU A 55 -16.09 -6.85 23.67
C GLU A 55 -15.38 -8.14 24.11
N LEU A 56 -15.73 -9.29 23.53
CA LEU A 56 -15.07 -10.57 23.82
C LEU A 56 -13.63 -10.58 23.30
N VAL A 57 -13.38 -10.08 22.10
CA VAL A 57 -12.01 -9.98 21.55
C VAL A 57 -11.11 -9.07 22.40
N ALA A 58 -11.68 -8.05 23.03
CA ALA A 58 -10.97 -7.13 23.90
C ALA A 58 -10.58 -7.76 25.26
N LYS A 59 -11.44 -8.63 25.81
CA LYS A 59 -11.33 -9.11 27.20
C LYS A 59 -10.81 -10.54 27.33
N GLU A 60 -11.22 -11.41 26.42
CA GLU A 60 -10.97 -12.84 26.51
C GLU A 60 -9.65 -13.20 25.79
N GLN A 61 -9.12 -14.38 26.09
CA GLN A 61 -7.90 -14.92 25.46
C GLN A 61 -8.18 -16.29 24.83
N ASP A 62 -7.13 -16.89 24.24
CA ASP A 62 -7.10 -18.27 23.77
C ASP A 62 -8.23 -18.62 22.77
N GLU A 63 -8.85 -19.81 22.93
CA GLU A 63 -9.83 -20.36 21.99
C GLU A 63 -11.07 -19.47 21.83
N LEU A 64 -11.52 -18.80 22.90
CA LEU A 64 -12.69 -17.91 22.82
C LEU A 64 -12.38 -16.68 21.97
N ARG A 65 -11.21 -16.05 22.18
CA ARG A 65 -10.75 -14.90 21.39
C ARG A 65 -10.57 -15.31 19.92
N PHE A 66 -9.93 -16.45 19.68
CA PHE A 66 -9.75 -17.00 18.34
C PHE A 66 -11.08 -17.23 17.61
N ASN A 67 -12.03 -17.94 18.24
CA ASN A 67 -13.35 -18.19 17.65
C ASN A 67 -14.08 -16.88 17.31
N CYS A 68 -14.00 -15.86 18.17
CA CYS A 68 -14.60 -14.55 17.90
C CYS A 68 -13.97 -13.87 16.68
N ILE A 69 -12.64 -13.90 16.55
CA ILE A 69 -11.95 -13.36 15.36
C ILE A 69 -12.34 -14.13 14.11
N MET A 70 -12.49 -15.45 14.19
CA MET A 70 -12.94 -16.25 13.06
C MET A 70 -14.38 -15.90 12.63
N ILE A 71 -15.29 -15.67 13.58
CA ILE A 71 -16.65 -15.16 13.26
C ILE A 71 -16.55 -13.79 12.56
N ILE A 72 -15.71 -12.87 13.06
CA ILE A 72 -15.49 -11.56 12.45
C ILE A 72 -14.93 -11.70 11.03
N LYS A 73 -14.00 -12.63 10.81
CA LYS A 73 -13.46 -12.95 9.49
C LYS A 73 -14.55 -13.43 8.54
N GLU A 74 -15.49 -14.26 8.99
CA GLU A 74 -16.63 -14.67 8.15
C GLU A 74 -17.56 -13.49 7.83
N ILE A 75 -17.90 -12.66 8.82
CA ILE A 75 -18.72 -11.44 8.60
C ILE A 75 -18.07 -10.52 7.57
N THR A 76 -16.77 -10.26 7.70
CA THR A 76 -16.05 -9.37 6.79
C THR A 76 -15.86 -9.98 5.41
N THR A 77 -15.72 -11.30 5.30
CA THR A 77 -15.72 -12.02 4.00
C THR A 77 -17.05 -11.86 3.27
N ILE A 78 -18.19 -11.95 3.97
CA ILE A 78 -19.50 -11.65 3.36
C ILE A 78 -19.60 -10.17 2.95
N ALA A 79 -19.04 -9.24 3.73
CA ALA A 79 -18.98 -7.83 3.36
C ALA A 79 -18.08 -7.58 2.14
N GLU A 80 -17.08 -8.41 1.91
CA GLU A 80 -16.29 -8.34 0.69
C GLU A 80 -17.12 -8.71 -0.53
N SER A 81 -17.92 -9.78 -0.51
CA SER A 81 -18.67 -10.22 -1.70
C SER A 81 -20.03 -9.53 -1.89
N ASP A 82 -20.74 -9.14 -0.82
CA ASP A 82 -22.06 -8.52 -0.89
C ASP A 82 -22.02 -7.02 -0.58
N ILE A 83 -22.20 -6.19 -1.62
CA ILE A 83 -22.23 -4.73 -1.50
C ILE A 83 -23.37 -4.18 -0.64
N ARG A 84 -24.54 -4.82 -0.66
CA ARG A 84 -25.70 -4.38 0.14
C ARG A 84 -25.44 -4.66 1.61
N PHE A 85 -24.97 -5.86 1.92
CA PHE A 85 -24.59 -6.25 3.27
C PHE A 85 -23.46 -5.36 3.82
N ARG A 86 -22.41 -5.11 3.02
CA ARG A 86 -21.33 -4.20 3.40
C ARG A 86 -21.84 -2.82 3.79
N ARG A 87 -22.69 -2.23 2.93
CA ARG A 87 -23.27 -0.90 3.14
C ARG A 87 -24.16 -0.84 4.37
N SER A 88 -24.88 -1.92 4.71
CA SER A 88 -25.71 -1.95 5.92
C SER A 88 -24.90 -2.20 7.20
N ALA A 89 -23.93 -3.12 7.17
CA ALA A 89 -23.22 -3.56 8.36
C ALA A 89 -22.07 -2.62 8.77
N PHE A 90 -21.33 -2.07 7.80
CA PHE A 90 -20.12 -1.29 8.02
C PHE A 90 -20.30 0.19 7.65
N THR A 91 -21.33 0.82 8.21
CA THR A 91 -21.56 2.25 8.06
C THR A 91 -20.58 3.09 8.89
N SER A 92 -20.30 4.31 8.43
CA SER A 92 -19.47 5.27 9.16
C SER A 92 -20.08 5.74 10.49
N SER A 93 -21.38 5.55 10.69
CA SER A 93 -22.11 5.88 11.92
C SER A 93 -22.10 4.74 12.94
N SER A 94 -22.00 3.48 12.52
CA SER A 94 -22.11 2.31 13.40
C SER A 94 -21.00 2.26 14.47
N PRO A 95 -21.34 2.41 15.77
CA PRO A 95 -20.37 2.28 16.86
C PRO A 95 -19.82 0.85 16.98
N ALA A 96 -20.66 -0.16 16.73
CA ALA A 96 -20.27 -1.56 16.82
C ALA A 96 -19.25 -1.94 15.74
N ALA A 97 -19.44 -1.48 14.50
CA ALA A 97 -18.48 -1.69 13.42
C ALA A 97 -17.13 -1.00 13.71
N LYS A 98 -17.16 0.21 14.26
CA LYS A 98 -15.94 0.93 14.68
C LYS A 98 -15.18 0.17 15.76
N ALA A 99 -15.87 -0.30 16.80
CA ALA A 99 -15.25 -1.06 17.89
C ALA A 99 -14.59 -2.34 17.36
N LEU A 100 -15.29 -3.10 16.51
CA LEU A 100 -14.76 -4.30 15.87
C LEU A 100 -13.50 -3.99 15.05
N ILE A 101 -13.52 -2.93 14.22
CA ILE A 101 -12.33 -2.52 13.45
C ILE A 101 -11.18 -2.12 14.38
N CYS A 102 -11.44 -1.40 15.47
CA CYS A 102 -10.41 -1.03 16.44
C CYS A 102 -9.73 -2.27 17.04
N GLU A 103 -10.50 -3.29 17.40
CA GLU A 103 -9.95 -4.53 17.92
C GLU A 103 -9.12 -5.29 16.88
N LEU A 104 -9.57 -5.36 15.62
CA LEU A 104 -8.77 -5.94 14.54
C LEU A 104 -7.42 -5.22 14.37
N LEU A 105 -7.43 -3.88 14.37
CA LEU A 105 -6.20 -3.09 14.27
C LEU A 105 -5.31 -3.23 15.50
N ARG A 106 -5.88 -3.48 16.68
CA ARG A 106 -5.11 -3.79 17.90
C ARG A 106 -4.39 -5.13 17.76
N ILE A 107 -5.10 -6.18 17.33
CA ILE A 107 -4.53 -7.51 17.08
C ILE A 107 -3.38 -7.45 16.06
N ILE A 108 -3.53 -6.68 14.98
CA ILE A 108 -2.47 -6.55 13.97
C ILE A 108 -1.17 -5.97 14.55
N LYS A 109 -1.26 -5.16 15.61
CA LYS A 109 -0.10 -4.57 16.29
C LYS A 109 0.52 -5.48 17.35
N GLU A 110 -0.20 -6.50 17.83
CA GLU A 110 0.33 -7.48 18.79
C GLU A 110 1.43 -8.31 18.13
N ARG A 111 2.53 -8.60 18.85
CA ARG A 111 3.76 -9.18 18.26
C ARG A 111 3.77 -10.71 18.13
N ASP A 112 2.97 -11.45 18.91
CA ASP A 112 3.26 -12.88 19.12
C ASP A 112 2.10 -13.87 18.83
N ASP A 113 1.16 -13.54 17.94
CA ASP A 113 0.13 -14.52 17.55
C ASP A 113 -0.28 -14.42 16.07
N ALA A 114 0.42 -15.15 15.20
CA ALA A 114 0.07 -15.27 13.79
C ALA A 114 -1.33 -15.86 13.58
N LYS A 115 -1.79 -16.78 14.46
CA LYS A 115 -3.12 -17.41 14.35
C LYS A 115 -4.24 -16.40 14.53
N LEU A 116 -4.05 -15.36 15.34
CA LEU A 116 -4.98 -14.24 15.46
C LEU A 116 -4.72 -13.15 14.42
N ARG A 117 -3.45 -12.91 14.08
CA ARG A 117 -3.06 -11.82 13.17
C ARG A 117 -3.51 -12.06 11.73
N VAL A 118 -3.30 -13.25 11.19
CA VAL A 118 -3.69 -13.60 9.82
C VAL A 118 -5.19 -13.36 9.59
N PRO A 119 -6.13 -13.92 10.39
CA PRO A 119 -7.55 -13.64 10.18
C PRO A 119 -7.92 -12.18 10.45
N ALA A 120 -7.18 -11.45 11.29
CA ALA A 120 -7.40 -10.03 11.48
C ALA A 120 -6.98 -9.19 10.25
N ILE A 121 -5.80 -9.45 9.68
CA ILE A 121 -5.34 -8.82 8.43
C ILE A 121 -6.30 -9.12 7.30
N LYS A 122 -6.72 -10.39 7.15
CA LYS A 122 -7.72 -10.82 6.17
C LYS A 122 -9.03 -10.07 6.30
N SER A 123 -9.50 -9.89 7.54
CA SER A 123 -10.72 -9.13 7.84
C SER A 123 -10.60 -7.66 7.42
N ILE A 124 -9.44 -7.03 7.69
CA ILE A 124 -9.17 -5.65 7.25
C ILE A 124 -9.10 -5.55 5.72
N GLY A 125 -8.42 -6.48 5.04
CA GLY A 125 -8.38 -6.54 3.58
C GLY A 125 -9.77 -6.70 2.96
N SER A 126 -10.62 -7.55 3.54
CA SER A 126 -12.01 -7.76 3.11
C SER A 126 -12.86 -6.48 3.21
N LEU A 127 -12.50 -5.58 4.14
CA LEU A 127 -13.12 -4.28 4.34
C LEU A 127 -12.44 -3.13 3.56
N ALA A 128 -11.50 -3.40 2.65
CA ALA A 128 -10.75 -2.36 1.92
C ALA A 128 -11.66 -1.30 1.27
N ARG A 129 -12.85 -1.72 0.79
CA ARG A 129 -13.85 -0.86 0.13
C ARG A 129 -14.79 -0.12 1.09
N SER A 130 -14.67 -0.34 2.40
CA SER A 130 -15.53 0.23 3.45
C SER A 130 -14.91 1.44 4.14
N PHE A 131 -13.58 1.63 4.04
CA PHE A 131 -12.91 2.67 4.80
C PHE A 131 -13.05 4.06 4.16
N SER A 132 -13.09 5.11 4.97
CA SER A 132 -13.09 6.52 4.53
C SER A 132 -11.69 7.13 4.50
N ALA A 133 -11.50 8.27 3.81
CA ALA A 133 -10.17 8.81 3.46
C ALA A 133 -9.21 8.98 4.64
N ARG A 134 -9.72 9.46 5.78
CA ARG A 134 -8.88 9.75 6.94
C ARG A 134 -8.33 8.50 7.64
N LYS A 135 -9.11 7.42 7.71
CA LYS A 135 -8.68 6.21 8.44
C LYS A 135 -7.75 5.30 7.63
N ARG A 136 -7.71 5.45 6.31
CA ARG A 136 -7.03 4.51 5.41
C ARG A 136 -5.51 4.60 5.45
N ARG A 137 -4.92 5.79 5.63
CA ARG A 137 -3.45 5.92 5.71
C ARG A 137 -2.86 5.13 6.88
N VAL A 138 -3.51 5.19 8.04
CA VAL A 138 -3.09 4.45 9.24
C VAL A 138 -3.20 2.95 9.00
N ILE A 139 -4.27 2.49 8.35
CA ILE A 139 -4.48 1.07 8.04
C ILE A 139 -3.44 0.58 7.04
N ILE A 140 -3.22 1.32 5.94
CA ILE A 140 -2.24 0.97 4.92
C ILE A 140 -0.82 0.92 5.51
N SER A 141 -0.43 1.92 6.29
CA SER A 141 0.87 1.93 6.98
C SER A 141 1.02 0.72 7.91
N LEU A 142 -0.04 0.36 8.64
CA LEU A 142 -0.02 -0.82 9.51
C LEU A 142 0.13 -2.12 8.72
N LEU A 143 -0.51 -2.25 7.55
CA LEU A 143 -0.38 -3.42 6.68
C LEU A 143 1.01 -3.50 6.04
N ILE A 144 1.58 -2.37 5.61
CA ILE A 144 2.94 -2.31 5.06
C ILE A 144 3.97 -2.77 6.09
N ALA A 145 3.79 -2.39 7.36
CA ALA A 145 4.64 -2.87 8.44
C ALA A 145 4.62 -4.40 8.62
N GLN A 146 3.56 -5.09 8.17
CA GLN A 146 3.47 -6.55 8.22
C GLN A 146 4.16 -7.24 7.04
N LEU A 147 4.54 -6.54 5.97
CA LEU A 147 5.26 -7.14 4.84
C LEU A 147 6.67 -7.61 5.23
N GLY A 148 7.28 -6.98 6.22
CA GLY A 148 8.59 -7.37 6.77
C GLY A 148 8.50 -8.33 7.96
N ASN A 149 7.36 -9.01 8.16
CA ASN A 149 7.20 -9.94 9.28
C ASN A 149 8.05 -11.21 9.06
N THR A 150 8.53 -11.81 10.15
CA THR A 150 9.26 -13.09 10.09
C THR A 150 8.34 -14.27 9.78
N ASP A 151 7.04 -14.14 10.09
CA ASP A 151 6.03 -15.11 9.72
C ASP A 151 5.56 -14.86 8.28
N GLN A 152 5.84 -15.82 7.40
CA GLN A 152 5.51 -15.76 5.97
C GLN A 152 4.01 -15.65 5.71
N GLU A 153 3.16 -16.32 6.48
CA GLU A 153 1.70 -16.25 6.32
C GLU A 153 1.17 -14.85 6.64
N VAL A 154 1.75 -14.20 7.67
CA VAL A 154 1.42 -12.81 8.02
C VAL A 154 1.82 -11.86 6.89
N ALA A 155 3.04 -11.99 6.36
CA ALA A 155 3.54 -11.13 5.29
C ALA A 155 2.73 -11.31 3.99
N MET A 156 2.45 -12.57 3.63
CA MET A 156 1.62 -12.92 2.47
C MET A 156 0.20 -12.34 2.59
N GLU A 157 -0.50 -12.56 3.72
CA GLU A 157 -1.86 -12.04 3.90
C GLU A 157 -1.88 -10.51 3.95
N ALA A 158 -0.79 -9.86 4.40
CA ALA A 158 -0.65 -8.41 4.30
C ALA A 158 -0.56 -7.91 2.85
N ALA A 159 0.21 -8.60 1.99
CA ALA A 159 0.27 -8.31 0.56
C ALA A 159 -1.11 -8.52 -0.12
N ILE A 160 -1.81 -9.61 0.21
CA ILE A 160 -3.18 -9.87 -0.26
C ILE A 160 -4.14 -8.75 0.18
N ALA A 161 -4.06 -8.32 1.44
CA ALA A 161 -4.89 -7.24 1.95
C ALA A 161 -4.61 -5.92 1.21
N LEU A 162 -3.35 -5.54 1.02
CA LEU A 162 -2.95 -4.34 0.27
C LEU A 162 -3.42 -4.38 -1.19
N ARG A 163 -3.34 -5.54 -1.85
CA ARG A 163 -3.87 -5.74 -3.21
C ARG A 163 -5.35 -5.37 -3.30
N LYS A 164 -6.16 -5.70 -2.28
CA LYS A 164 -7.59 -5.34 -2.26
C LYS A 164 -7.83 -3.83 -2.16
N PHE A 165 -6.91 -3.06 -1.55
CA PHE A 165 -7.00 -1.59 -1.50
C PHE A 165 -6.77 -0.94 -2.87
N VAL A 166 -5.95 -1.55 -3.73
CA VAL A 166 -5.62 -1.00 -5.05
C VAL A 166 -6.31 -1.72 -6.20
N SER A 167 -7.13 -2.74 -5.91
CA SER A 167 -7.93 -3.42 -6.93
C SER A 167 -8.82 -2.46 -7.71
N THR A 168 -9.11 -2.81 -8.97
CA THR A 168 -9.99 -2.04 -9.87
C THR A 168 -11.38 -1.79 -9.28
N ASP A 169 -11.87 -2.70 -8.43
CA ASP A 169 -13.18 -2.60 -7.76
C ASP A 169 -13.22 -1.56 -6.63
N ASN A 170 -12.06 -1.04 -6.23
CA ASN A 170 -11.99 0.02 -5.23
C ASN A 170 -12.00 1.40 -5.90
N TYR A 171 -13.01 2.21 -5.57
CA TYR A 171 -13.16 3.55 -6.14
C TYR A 171 -12.04 4.53 -5.75
N LEU A 172 -11.18 4.15 -4.79
CA LEU A 172 -10.07 4.95 -4.27
C LEU A 172 -8.70 4.33 -4.58
N ARG A 173 -8.66 3.39 -5.52
CA ARG A 173 -7.46 2.65 -5.92
C ARG A 173 -6.28 3.58 -6.24
N SER A 174 -6.52 4.75 -6.82
CA SER A 174 -5.46 5.73 -7.15
C SER A 174 -4.86 6.36 -5.89
N GLU A 175 -5.69 6.88 -4.97
CA GLU A 175 -5.21 7.46 -3.70
C GLU A 175 -4.56 6.39 -2.80
N HIS A 176 -5.02 5.15 -2.90
CA HIS A 176 -4.42 4.00 -2.23
C HIS A 176 -3.07 3.64 -2.79
N SER A 177 -2.94 3.59 -4.11
CA SER A 177 -1.67 3.31 -4.78
C SER A 177 -0.63 4.37 -4.43
N GLU A 178 -1.01 5.65 -4.47
CA GLU A 178 -0.14 6.74 -4.05
C GLU A 178 0.28 6.61 -2.57
N SER A 179 -0.66 6.27 -1.68
CA SER A 179 -0.32 6.07 -0.26
C SER A 179 0.65 4.91 -0.06
N ILE A 180 0.44 3.79 -0.76
CA ILE A 180 1.28 2.58 -0.63
C ILE A 180 2.71 2.86 -1.12
N VAL A 181 2.85 3.48 -2.29
CA VAL A 181 4.18 3.76 -2.87
C VAL A 181 4.98 4.76 -2.02
N LYS A 182 4.32 5.74 -1.39
CA LYS A 182 4.98 6.74 -0.52
C LYS A 182 5.56 6.18 0.79
N PHE A 183 5.21 4.95 1.18
CA PHE A 183 5.72 4.31 2.40
C PHE A 183 6.90 3.36 2.10
N ASP A 184 7.64 3.57 1.00
CA ASP A 184 8.77 2.73 0.55
C ASP A 184 8.43 1.23 0.47
N CYS A 185 7.14 0.93 0.26
CA CYS A 185 6.57 -0.42 0.25
C CYS A 185 7.19 -1.31 -0.83
N VAL A 186 7.59 -0.73 -1.96
CA VAL A 186 7.99 -1.48 -3.15
C VAL A 186 9.19 -2.38 -2.88
N GLN A 187 10.18 -1.92 -2.10
CA GLN A 187 11.35 -2.75 -1.74
C GLN A 187 10.96 -3.95 -0.87
N LEU A 188 10.04 -3.77 0.08
CA LEU A 188 9.53 -4.86 0.92
C LEU A 188 8.76 -5.89 0.09
N LEU A 189 7.98 -5.43 -0.89
CA LEU A 189 7.29 -6.30 -1.82
C LEU A 189 8.28 -7.11 -2.68
N MET A 190 9.30 -6.47 -3.25
CA MET A 190 10.31 -7.16 -4.04
C MET A 190 11.05 -8.23 -3.24
N LYS A 191 11.40 -7.91 -1.99
CA LYS A 191 12.01 -8.86 -1.07
C LYS A 191 11.08 -10.05 -0.81
N LEU A 192 9.83 -9.80 -0.44
CA LEU A 192 8.84 -10.84 -0.16
C LEU A 192 8.61 -11.78 -1.37
N ALA A 193 8.51 -11.22 -2.58
CA ALA A 193 8.34 -11.99 -3.81
C ALA A 193 9.55 -12.87 -4.17
N SER A 194 10.74 -12.52 -3.67
CA SER A 194 11.97 -13.27 -3.90
C SER A 194 12.18 -14.37 -2.86
N GLU A 195 11.70 -14.16 -1.62
CA GLU A 195 11.92 -15.08 -0.49
C GLU A 195 10.78 -16.10 -0.29
N ASP A 196 9.57 -15.81 -0.79
CA ASP A 196 8.38 -16.64 -0.60
C ASP A 196 7.63 -16.86 -1.93
N THR A 197 7.75 -18.06 -2.47
CA THR A 197 7.08 -18.46 -3.72
C THR A 197 5.56 -18.46 -3.62
N ARG A 198 4.99 -18.67 -2.43
CA ARG A 198 3.53 -18.62 -2.21
C ARG A 198 3.02 -17.19 -2.17
N ALA A 199 3.83 -16.25 -1.66
CA ALA A 199 3.49 -14.83 -1.65
C ALA A 199 3.71 -14.16 -3.01
N GLN A 200 4.67 -14.65 -3.80
CA GLN A 200 5.07 -14.10 -5.10
C GLN A 200 3.88 -13.75 -6.03
N PRO A 201 2.93 -14.65 -6.35
CA PRO A 201 1.82 -14.31 -7.26
C PRO A 201 0.94 -13.17 -6.73
N HIS A 202 0.74 -13.10 -5.41
CA HIS A 202 -0.02 -12.02 -4.78
C HIS A 202 0.71 -10.69 -4.82
N VAL A 203 2.04 -10.71 -4.66
CA VAL A 203 2.88 -9.53 -4.79
C VAL A 203 2.93 -9.03 -6.22
N LEU A 204 3.09 -9.91 -7.22
CA LEU A 204 3.08 -9.55 -8.63
C LEU A 204 1.75 -8.90 -9.02
N ALA A 205 0.62 -9.48 -8.59
CA ALA A 205 -0.69 -8.88 -8.81
C ALA A 205 -0.82 -7.48 -8.17
N LEU A 206 -0.30 -7.29 -6.96
CA LEU A 206 -0.28 -5.98 -6.29
C LEU A 206 0.56 -4.97 -7.09
N ILE A 207 1.76 -5.35 -7.54
CA ILE A 207 2.61 -4.50 -8.39
C ILE A 207 1.90 -4.11 -9.68
N CYS A 208 1.20 -5.05 -10.33
CA CYS A 208 0.42 -4.77 -11.54
C CYS A 208 -0.64 -3.69 -11.29
N TYR A 209 -1.41 -3.79 -10.20
CA TYR A 209 -2.39 -2.76 -9.85
C TYR A 209 -1.75 -1.41 -9.52
N LEU A 210 -0.60 -1.41 -8.81
CA LEU A 210 0.15 -0.18 -8.53
C LEU A 210 0.60 0.49 -9.84
N ALA A 211 1.15 -0.28 -10.78
CA ALA A 211 1.56 0.23 -12.09
C ALA A 211 0.37 0.78 -12.92
N GLN A 212 -0.83 0.22 -12.73
CA GLN A 212 -2.03 0.69 -13.42
C GLN A 212 -2.60 1.99 -12.84
N HIS A 213 -2.45 2.24 -11.54
CA HIS A 213 -3.15 3.32 -10.85
C HIS A 213 -2.25 4.44 -10.34
N TYR A 214 -0.95 4.19 -10.20
CA TYR A 214 0.02 5.19 -9.79
C TYR A 214 0.62 5.89 -11.02
N THR A 215 0.64 7.22 -10.98
CA THR A 215 1.08 8.05 -12.11
C THR A 215 2.60 8.11 -12.24
N ASN A 216 3.36 7.98 -11.15
CA ASN A 216 4.81 8.02 -11.16
C ASN A 216 5.42 6.61 -11.10
N SER A 217 5.42 5.91 -12.23
CA SER A 217 5.97 4.55 -12.32
C SER A 217 7.46 4.43 -12.02
N ASN A 218 8.21 5.54 -12.00
CA ASN A 218 9.67 5.49 -11.84
C ASN A 218 10.06 4.88 -10.50
N VAL A 219 9.28 5.10 -9.45
CA VAL A 219 9.50 4.47 -8.14
C VAL A 219 9.38 2.95 -8.25
N LEU A 220 8.46 2.43 -9.06
CA LEU A 220 8.30 1.00 -9.30
C LEU A 220 9.47 0.45 -10.13
N ILE A 221 9.84 1.15 -11.21
CA ILE A 221 10.94 0.75 -12.10
C ILE A 221 12.27 0.72 -11.33
N ASN A 222 12.59 1.78 -10.60
CA ASN A 222 13.83 1.90 -9.82
C ASN A 222 13.94 0.84 -8.72
N ALA A 223 12.81 0.34 -8.23
CA ALA A 223 12.78 -0.75 -7.26
C ALA A 223 12.89 -2.14 -7.90
N GLY A 224 12.97 -2.25 -9.23
CA GLY A 224 13.11 -3.53 -9.94
C GLY A 224 11.79 -4.21 -10.32
N ALA A 225 10.65 -3.52 -10.18
CA ALA A 225 9.34 -4.11 -10.47
C ALA A 225 9.19 -4.56 -11.93
N LEU A 226 9.72 -3.78 -12.88
CA LEU A 226 9.67 -4.13 -14.32
C LEU A 226 10.41 -5.45 -14.59
N THR A 227 11.64 -5.57 -14.09
CA THR A 227 12.46 -6.77 -14.25
C THR A 227 11.77 -8.00 -13.65
N ALA A 228 11.21 -7.86 -12.44
CA ALA A 228 10.50 -8.97 -11.80
C ALA A 228 9.26 -9.41 -12.58
N LEU A 229 8.49 -8.48 -13.13
CA LEU A 229 7.34 -8.82 -13.98
C LEU A 229 7.79 -9.54 -15.27
N GLN A 230 8.88 -9.10 -15.90
CA GLN A 230 9.41 -9.72 -17.12
C GLN A 230 10.04 -11.11 -16.89
N THR A 231 10.52 -11.37 -15.68
CA THR A 231 11.17 -12.63 -15.30
C THR A 231 10.23 -13.58 -14.55
N THR A 232 8.93 -13.30 -14.55
CA THR A 232 7.91 -14.17 -13.96
C THR A 232 7.99 -15.56 -14.59
N ASP A 233 8.09 -16.59 -13.74
CA ASP A 233 8.12 -17.98 -14.19
C ASP A 233 6.80 -18.34 -14.90
N PRO A 234 6.83 -18.94 -16.11
CA PRO A 234 5.63 -19.43 -16.78
C PRO A 234 4.74 -20.36 -15.93
N GLU A 235 5.32 -21.12 -14.99
CA GLU A 235 4.57 -21.98 -14.07
C GLU A 235 3.65 -21.15 -13.15
N VAL A 236 4.13 -20.00 -12.66
CA VAL A 236 3.34 -19.07 -11.82
C VAL A 236 2.15 -18.51 -12.60
N ILE A 237 2.32 -18.21 -13.89
CA ILE A 237 1.23 -17.74 -14.76
C ILE A 237 0.22 -18.87 -15.00
N THR A 238 0.69 -20.11 -15.12
CA THR A 238 -0.18 -21.29 -15.30
C THR A 238 -1.05 -21.54 -14.07
N GLU A 239 -0.48 -21.40 -12.86
CA GLU A 239 -1.22 -21.55 -11.60
C GLU A 239 -2.13 -20.35 -11.28
N HIS A 240 -1.77 -19.16 -11.77
CA HIS A 240 -2.52 -17.91 -11.57
C HIS A 240 -2.85 -17.22 -12.91
N PRO A 241 -3.82 -17.74 -13.69
CA PRO A 241 -4.15 -17.21 -15.02
C PRO A 241 -4.55 -15.73 -15.03
N GLU A 242 -5.06 -15.20 -13.92
CA GLU A 242 -5.35 -13.77 -13.79
C GLU A 242 -4.10 -12.87 -13.98
N LEU A 243 -2.91 -13.41 -13.69
CA LEU A 243 -1.65 -12.68 -13.84
C LEU A 243 -1.26 -12.45 -15.29
N GLU A 244 -1.64 -13.33 -16.22
CA GLU A 244 -1.22 -13.24 -17.62
C GLU A 244 -1.54 -11.86 -18.20
N THR A 245 -2.82 -11.46 -18.09
CA THR A 245 -3.28 -10.15 -18.57
C THR A 245 -2.72 -9.00 -17.73
N LEU A 246 -2.66 -9.16 -16.41
CA LEU A 246 -2.20 -8.10 -15.49
C LEU A 246 -0.72 -7.77 -15.69
N VAL A 247 0.13 -8.78 -15.87
CA VAL A 247 1.57 -8.65 -16.09
C VAL A 247 1.82 -8.00 -17.45
N LEU A 248 1.19 -8.49 -18.52
CA LEU A 248 1.34 -7.91 -19.86
C LEU A 248 0.99 -6.41 -19.87
N HIS A 249 -0.15 -6.03 -19.28
CA HIS A 249 -0.58 -4.64 -19.21
C HIS A 249 0.37 -3.79 -18.35
N ALA A 250 0.83 -4.32 -17.22
CA ALA A 250 1.75 -3.60 -16.33
C ALA A 250 3.12 -3.38 -16.99
N VAL A 251 3.69 -4.41 -17.63
CA VAL A 251 4.97 -4.32 -18.34
C VAL A 251 4.90 -3.27 -19.44
N SER A 252 3.88 -3.32 -20.30
CA SER A 252 3.69 -2.34 -21.38
C SER A 252 3.65 -0.90 -20.85
N ARG A 253 2.91 -0.66 -19.76
CA ARG A 253 2.82 0.68 -19.15
C ARG A 253 4.13 1.15 -18.54
N LEU A 254 4.84 0.29 -17.82
CA LEU A 254 6.12 0.64 -17.21
C LEU A 254 7.19 0.93 -18.29
N GLN A 255 7.20 0.16 -19.38
CA GLN A 255 8.11 0.40 -20.52
C GLN A 255 7.83 1.71 -21.25
N PHE A 256 6.55 2.04 -21.45
CA PHE A 256 6.15 3.30 -22.06
C PHE A 256 6.68 4.49 -21.25
N ASN A 257 6.47 4.49 -19.93
CA ASN A 257 6.93 5.57 -19.05
C ASN A 257 8.46 5.67 -18.97
N LEU A 258 9.19 4.54 -19.05
CA LEU A 258 10.66 4.56 -19.13
C LEU A 258 11.16 5.30 -20.38
N THR A 259 10.44 5.16 -21.50
CA THR A 259 10.82 5.78 -22.77
C THR A 259 10.54 7.29 -22.76
N GLU A 260 9.44 7.73 -22.16
CA GLU A 260 9.12 9.16 -22.00
C GLU A 260 10.18 9.89 -21.16
N ASP A 261 10.65 9.29 -20.07
CA ASP A 261 11.68 9.85 -19.20
C ASP A 261 13.03 10.01 -19.92
N GLN A 262 13.40 9.05 -20.78
CA GLN A 262 14.61 9.14 -21.61
C GLN A 262 14.52 10.30 -22.62
N VAL A 263 13.37 10.49 -23.27
CA VAL A 263 13.15 11.60 -24.22
C VAL A 263 13.19 12.97 -23.50
N GLN A 264 12.65 13.05 -22.29
CA GLN A 264 12.68 14.28 -21.48
C GLN A 264 14.10 14.60 -20.96
N THR A 265 14.87 13.58 -20.58
CA THR A 265 16.26 13.75 -20.09
C THR A 265 17.25 14.05 -21.23
N ASP A 266 17.09 13.45 -22.40
CA ASP A 266 17.93 13.72 -23.58
C ASP A 266 17.72 15.14 -24.12
N SER A 267 16.47 15.61 -24.16
CA SER A 267 16.15 16.98 -24.55
C SER A 267 16.68 18.03 -23.55
N SER A 268 16.58 17.77 -22.24
CA SER A 268 17.16 18.64 -21.20
C SER A 268 18.69 18.65 -21.22
N THR A 269 19.32 17.49 -21.44
CA THR A 269 20.78 17.36 -21.53
C THR A 269 21.33 18.07 -22.77
N GLY A 270 20.65 17.95 -23.92
CA GLY A 270 20.97 18.71 -25.13
C GLY A 270 20.91 20.23 -24.92
N ILE A 271 19.86 20.73 -24.25
CA ILE A 271 19.73 22.17 -23.93
C ILE A 271 20.84 22.62 -22.97
N LYS A 272 21.16 21.83 -21.93
CA LYS A 272 22.25 22.14 -20.98
C LYS A 272 23.61 22.16 -21.68
N GLN A 273 23.86 21.24 -22.61
CA GLN A 273 25.12 21.18 -23.36
C GLN A 273 25.26 22.39 -24.30
N ILE A 274 24.19 22.78 -24.99
CA ILE A 274 24.16 24.00 -25.83
C ILE A 274 24.44 25.26 -24.99
N ILE A 275 23.80 25.41 -23.82
CA ILE A 275 24.04 26.54 -22.91
C ILE A 275 25.50 26.56 -22.42
N THR A 276 26.07 25.39 -22.15
CA THR A 276 27.47 25.26 -21.68
C THR A 276 28.47 25.58 -22.78
N GLU A 277 28.20 25.18 -24.03
CA GLU A 277 29.02 25.48 -25.20
C GLU A 277 28.95 26.96 -25.58
N GLN A 278 27.76 27.55 -25.63
CA GLN A 278 27.58 28.99 -25.86
C GLN A 278 28.22 29.82 -24.73
N GLY A 279 28.12 29.38 -23.48
CA GLY A 279 28.80 30.00 -22.35
C GLY A 279 30.33 29.97 -22.47
N LYS A 280 30.91 28.85 -22.92
CA LYS A 280 32.35 28.74 -23.19
C LYS A 280 32.80 29.67 -24.32
N GLU A 281 32.04 29.77 -25.40
CA GLU A 281 32.38 30.63 -26.55
C GLU A 281 32.38 32.12 -26.18
N VAL A 282 31.42 32.55 -25.35
CA VAL A 282 31.35 33.91 -24.80
C VAL A 282 32.56 34.17 -23.90
N VAL A 283 32.91 33.24 -23.01
CA VAL A 283 34.07 33.38 -22.12
C VAL A 283 35.39 33.46 -22.90
N ASP A 284 35.56 32.65 -23.95
CA ASP A 284 36.77 32.69 -24.78
C ASP A 284 36.85 33.96 -25.64
N THR A 285 35.71 34.50 -26.07
CA THR A 285 35.65 35.79 -26.77
C THR A 285 36.03 36.96 -25.85
N VAL A 286 35.51 36.98 -24.62
CA VAL A 286 35.91 37.96 -23.59
C VAL A 286 37.39 37.83 -23.25
N ARG A 287 37.91 36.60 -23.12
CA ARG A 287 39.32 36.31 -22.85
C ARG A 287 40.24 36.79 -23.99
N ARG A 288 39.83 36.61 -25.24
CA ARG A 288 40.57 37.12 -26.42
C ARG A 288 40.57 38.65 -26.44
N GLY A 289 39.44 39.29 -26.16
CA GLY A 289 39.34 40.75 -26.02
C GLY A 289 40.25 41.31 -24.91
N LEU A 290 40.31 40.63 -23.75
CA LEU A 290 41.18 41.02 -22.64
C LEU A 290 42.68 40.91 -22.98
N LYS A 291 43.08 39.89 -23.76
CA LYS A 291 44.47 39.72 -24.22
C LYS A 291 44.90 40.81 -25.21
N LEU A 292 43.97 41.35 -26.00
CA LEU A 292 44.24 42.47 -26.90
C LEU A 292 44.37 43.79 -26.13
N LEU A 293 43.55 43.99 -25.09
CA LEU A 293 43.65 45.15 -24.19
C LEU A 293 44.94 45.16 -23.34
N SER A 294 45.51 43.98 -23.08
CA SER A 294 46.79 43.82 -22.35
C SER A 294 48.04 44.15 -23.17
N LYS A 295 47.92 44.35 -24.50
CA LYS A 295 49.04 44.68 -25.39
C LYS A 295 49.09 46.16 -25.80
N GLY A 296 48.18 46.98 -25.31
CA GLY A 296 48.20 48.44 -25.47
C GLY A 296 48.84 49.13 -24.27
N ASP A 297 49.69 50.11 -24.55
CA ASP A 297 50.57 50.83 -23.64
C ASP A 297 49.96 51.43 -22.36
N SER A 298 50.87 51.66 -21.42
CA SER A 298 50.80 52.25 -20.08
C SER A 298 49.59 53.13 -19.70
N LYS A 299 49.15 52.94 -18.44
CA LYS A 299 48.11 53.65 -17.66
C LYS A 299 46.68 53.12 -17.81
N THR A 300 46.42 51.96 -17.20
CA THR A 300 45.05 51.52 -16.88
C THR A 300 44.60 52.08 -15.52
N PRO A 301 43.47 52.80 -15.40
CA PRO A 301 42.94 53.29 -14.13
C PRO A 301 42.44 52.15 -13.23
N GLN A 302 42.62 52.28 -11.91
CA GLN A 302 42.21 51.31 -10.85
C GLN A 302 40.73 50.87 -10.89
N MET A 303 39.88 51.52 -11.71
CA MET A 303 38.47 51.15 -11.91
C MET A 303 38.27 49.90 -12.79
N VAL A 304 39.16 49.64 -13.75
CA VAL A 304 39.03 48.49 -14.68
C VAL A 304 39.33 47.17 -13.95
N THR A 305 40.30 47.16 -13.04
CA THR A 305 40.69 45.99 -12.24
C THR A 305 39.60 45.57 -11.24
N ARG A 306 38.80 46.52 -10.73
CA ARG A 306 37.67 46.23 -9.82
C ARG A 306 36.46 45.63 -10.54
N CYS A 307 36.17 46.06 -11.77
CA CYS A 307 35.05 45.49 -12.55
C CYS A 307 35.34 44.04 -12.99
N ILE A 308 36.58 43.72 -13.38
CA ILE A 308 36.97 42.38 -13.81
C ILE A 308 36.86 41.35 -12.66
N LYS A 309 37.24 41.71 -11.43
CA LYS A 309 37.05 40.84 -10.25
C LYS A 309 35.57 40.58 -9.92
N ARG A 310 34.68 41.53 -10.21
CA ARG A 310 33.24 41.40 -9.93
C ARG A 310 32.54 40.47 -10.93
N ILE A 311 32.94 40.51 -12.20
CA ILE A 311 32.38 39.68 -13.27
C ILE A 311 32.85 38.22 -13.13
N LEU A 312 34.12 37.97 -12.78
CA LEU A 312 34.65 36.61 -12.59
C LEU A 312 34.19 35.96 -11.27
N GLY A 313 33.89 36.74 -10.23
CA GLY A 313 33.43 36.23 -8.93
C GLY A 313 31.94 35.88 -8.85
N GLN A 314 31.10 36.37 -9.77
CA GLN A 314 29.65 36.12 -9.74
C GLN A 314 29.19 34.87 -10.51
N ASN A 315 30.03 34.30 -11.38
CA ASN A 315 29.66 33.13 -12.19
C ASN A 315 29.81 31.76 -11.49
N LEU A 316 30.20 31.72 -10.21
CA LEU A 316 30.33 30.46 -9.46
C LEU A 316 29.19 30.16 -8.48
N HIS A 317 28.19 31.05 -8.34
CA HIS A 317 27.14 30.90 -7.31
C HIS A 317 25.73 30.56 -7.82
N TYR A 318 25.55 30.31 -9.12
CA TYR A 318 24.24 30.00 -9.72
C TYR A 318 24.22 28.69 -10.52
N VAL A 319 24.95 27.69 -10.05
CA VAL A 319 24.74 26.29 -10.44
C VAL A 319 24.77 25.51 -9.15
N TRP A 320 23.61 25.25 -8.54
CA TRP A 320 23.26 24.22 -7.55
C TRP A 320 22.02 24.68 -6.76
N THR A 321 20.87 24.74 -7.44
CA THR A 321 19.52 24.53 -6.87
C THR A 321 18.50 24.46 -8.01
N ALA A 322 18.32 23.26 -8.56
CA ALA A 322 17.09 22.74 -9.17
C ALA A 322 17.25 21.23 -9.36
#